data_AF-A0A7K1APW3-F1
#
_entry.id   AF-A0A7K1APW3-F1
#
_cell.length_a   1.000
_cell.length_b   1.000
_cell.length_c   1.000
_cell.angle_alpha   90.00
_cell.angle_beta   90.00
_cell.angle_gamma   90.00
#
_symmetry.space_group_name_H-M   'P 1'
#
loop_
_entity.id
_entity.type
_entity.pdbx_description
1 polymer ?
#
loop_
_entity_poly.entity_id
_entity_poly.type
_entity_poly.pdbx_seq_one_letter_code
_entity_poly.pdbx_strand_id
1 'polypeptide(L)'
;TFPAFVQSGRPVFGYKEQAYWLDVGTPAALFKGSRDLVSGEFLLMPGAVVAESARVIGGSAIGANTVIEAGARINDCIIGDNVSIGEGAKLSHCFVAHGTKIAAATEKESIYLSPSAEIPITL
;
A
#
# COMPACT_ATOMS: atom_id res chain seq x y z
N THR A 1 -16.24 27.64 -14.86
CA THR A 1 -15.17 26.86 -14.23
C THR A 1 -13.84 27.25 -14.85
N PHE A 2 -12.71 26.72 -14.38
CA PHE A 2 -11.45 26.92 -15.09
C PHE A 2 -11.58 26.32 -16.53
N PRO A 3 -11.08 26.99 -17.59
CA PRO A 3 -10.31 28.24 -17.61
C PRO A 3 -11.14 29.54 -17.74
N ALA A 4 -12.47 29.46 -17.90
CA ALA A 4 -13.33 30.62 -18.21
C ALA A 4 -13.28 31.77 -17.17
N PHE A 5 -12.93 31.49 -15.91
CA PHE A 5 -12.78 32.54 -14.89
C PHE A 5 -11.61 33.50 -15.18
N VAL A 6 -10.48 32.96 -15.63
CA VAL A 6 -9.32 33.79 -16.04
C VAL A 6 -9.71 34.67 -17.24
N GLN A 7 -10.41 34.09 -18.21
CA GLN A 7 -10.85 34.81 -19.42
C GLN A 7 -11.83 35.94 -19.10
N SER A 8 -12.72 35.74 -18.12
CA SER A 8 -13.67 36.77 -17.67
C SER A 8 -13.07 37.84 -16.72
N GLY A 9 -11.75 37.85 -16.52
CA GLY A 9 -11.07 38.79 -15.62
C GLY A 9 -11.41 38.59 -14.13
N ARG A 10 -11.98 37.44 -13.76
CA ARG A 10 -12.26 37.13 -12.37
C ARG A 10 -10.97 36.78 -11.64
N PRO A 11 -10.80 37.19 -10.37
CA PRO A 11 -9.59 36.91 -9.62
C PRO A 11 -9.44 35.40 -9.38
N VAL A 12 -8.22 34.90 -9.62
CA VAL A 12 -7.78 33.53 -9.33
C VAL A 12 -6.55 33.64 -8.43
N PHE A 13 -6.58 32.97 -7.29
CA PHE A 13 -5.52 33.05 -6.28
C PHE A 13 -4.81 31.69 -6.17
N GLY A 14 -3.49 31.73 -6.04
CA GLY A 14 -2.69 30.60 -5.60
C GLY A 14 -2.19 30.86 -4.19
N TYR A 15 -2.15 29.82 -3.36
CA TYR A 15 -1.54 29.87 -2.03
C TYR A 15 -0.25 29.07 -2.04
N LYS A 16 0.81 29.61 -1.43
CA LYS A 16 2.06 28.87 -1.23
C LYS A 16 1.97 28.16 0.10
N GLU A 17 2.14 26.85 0.05
CA GLU A 17 2.07 25.97 1.20
C GLU A 17 3.39 25.19 1.29
N GLN A 18 3.81 24.82 2.51
CA GLN A 18 4.96 23.93 2.75
C GLN A 18 4.53 22.56 3.31
N ALA A 19 3.28 22.18 3.04
CA ALA A 19 2.72 20.89 3.41
C ALA A 19 3.26 19.78 2.52
N TYR A 20 3.19 18.54 3.01
CA TYR A 20 3.44 17.37 2.19
C TYR A 20 2.42 17.30 1.05
N TRP A 21 2.94 17.17 -0.17
CA TRP A 21 2.13 16.95 -1.36
C TRP A 21 2.81 15.92 -2.25
N LEU A 22 2.04 14.97 -2.75
CA LEU A 22 2.50 13.96 -3.70
C LEU A 22 1.39 13.69 -4.73
N ASP A 23 1.74 13.73 -6.01
CA ASP A 23 0.85 13.33 -7.09
C ASP A 23 0.76 11.81 -7.19
N VAL A 24 -0.31 11.22 -6.66
CA VAL A 24 -0.51 9.77 -6.69
C VAL A 24 -1.18 9.36 -8.01
N GLY A 25 -0.40 9.43 -9.09
CA GLY A 25 -0.79 8.99 -10.44
C GLY A 25 -0.14 7.68 -10.90
N THR A 26 0.83 7.16 -10.15
CA THR A 26 1.59 5.94 -10.48
C THR A 26 1.68 4.99 -9.30
N PRO A 27 1.90 3.69 -9.52
CA PRO A 27 2.16 2.75 -8.42
C PRO A 27 3.35 3.19 -7.55
N ALA A 28 4.45 3.64 -8.16
CA ALA A 28 5.60 4.21 -7.47
C ALA A 28 5.22 5.30 -6.45
N ALA A 29 4.38 6.26 -6.86
CA ALA A 29 3.93 7.34 -6.01
C ALA A 29 3.02 6.84 -4.87
N LEU A 30 2.16 5.85 -5.14
CA LEU A 30 1.33 5.23 -4.09
C LEU A 30 2.19 4.57 -3.00
N PHE A 31 3.22 3.82 -3.39
CA PHE A 31 4.13 3.17 -2.43
C PHE A 31 4.93 4.19 -1.65
N LYS A 32 5.46 5.23 -2.31
CA LYS A 32 6.13 6.34 -1.63
C LYS A 32 5.21 6.99 -0.59
N GLY A 33 4.00 7.40 -0.99
CA GLY A 33 3.05 8.04 -0.09
C GLY A 33 2.66 7.15 1.09
N SER A 34 2.51 5.85 0.86
CA SER A 34 2.19 4.88 1.91
C SER A 34 3.34 4.75 2.91
N ARG A 35 4.58 4.57 2.44
CA ARG A 35 5.77 4.50 3.29
C ARG A 35 6.01 5.78 4.08
N ASP A 36 5.79 6.94 3.45
CA ASP A 36 5.99 8.25 4.08
C ASP A 36 5.08 8.46 5.31
N LEU A 37 3.95 7.73 5.40
CA LEU A 37 3.04 7.73 6.55
C LEU A 37 3.33 6.65 7.59
N VAL A 38 4.13 5.63 7.26
CA VAL A 38 4.50 4.56 8.20
C VAL A 38 5.66 5.03 9.07
N SER A 39 5.40 5.12 10.38
CA SER A 39 6.44 5.40 11.36
C SER A 39 7.11 4.10 11.81
N GLY A 40 8.31 3.82 11.28
CA GLY A 40 9.09 2.61 11.60
C GLY A 40 9.09 1.57 10.48
N GLU A 41 9.29 0.30 10.84
CA GLU A 41 9.41 -0.80 9.88
C GLU A 41 8.08 -1.16 9.21
N PHE A 42 6.96 -1.01 9.92
CA PHE A 42 5.62 -1.32 9.43
C PHE A 42 4.53 -0.68 10.29
N LEU A 43 3.31 -0.63 9.76
CA LEU A 43 2.11 -0.19 10.45
C LEU A 43 1.05 -1.29 10.44
N LEU A 44 0.48 -1.61 11.62
CA LEU A 44 -0.64 -2.54 11.76
C LEU A 44 -1.93 -1.79 12.08
N MET A 45 -2.96 -2.02 11.29
CA MET A 45 -4.31 -1.55 11.59
C MET A 45 -4.98 -2.44 12.66
N PRO A 46 -6.03 -1.94 13.35
CA PRO A 46 -6.73 -2.71 14.38
C PRO A 46 -7.19 -4.09 13.91
N GLY A 47 -7.01 -5.09 14.77
CA GLY A 47 -7.41 -6.48 14.50
C GLY A 47 -6.46 -7.26 13.58
N ALA A 48 -5.43 -6.63 13.00
CA ALA A 48 -4.40 -7.37 12.28
C ALA A 48 -3.62 -8.28 13.24
N VAL A 49 -3.35 -9.51 12.80
CA VAL A 49 -2.60 -10.52 13.57
C VAL A 49 -1.41 -10.97 12.74
N VAL A 50 -0.22 -10.87 13.33
CA VAL A 50 1.03 -11.28 12.71
C VAL A 50 1.66 -12.36 13.59
N ALA A 51 1.93 -13.53 13.01
CA ALA A 51 2.61 -14.60 13.71
C ALA A 51 4.01 -14.16 14.15
N GLU A 52 4.46 -14.63 15.32
CA GLU A 52 5.76 -14.23 15.93
C GLU A 52 6.98 -14.48 15.00
N SER A 53 6.92 -15.55 14.20
CA SER A 53 7.97 -15.91 13.26
C SER A 53 7.88 -15.18 11.91
N ALA A 54 6.79 -14.46 11.64
CA ALA A 54 6.67 -13.64 10.44
C ALA A 54 7.55 -12.38 10.55
N ARG A 55 7.89 -11.79 9.41
CA ARG A 55 8.68 -10.56 9.32
C ARG A 55 7.99 -9.59 8.38
N VAL A 56 7.73 -8.38 8.88
CA VAL A 56 7.14 -7.28 8.12
C VAL A 56 8.09 -6.09 8.23
N ILE A 57 8.55 -5.58 7.10
CA ILE A 57 9.60 -4.55 7.02
C ILE A 57 9.36 -3.59 5.84
N GLY A 58 10.23 -2.60 5.68
CA GLY A 58 10.28 -1.76 4.48
C GLY A 58 9.19 -0.69 4.42
N GLY A 59 8.64 -0.29 5.57
CA GLY A 59 7.54 0.66 5.64
C GLY A 59 6.21 0.05 5.20
N SER A 60 6.03 -1.26 5.37
CA SER A 60 4.81 -1.96 4.94
C SER A 60 3.60 -1.54 5.77
N ALA A 61 2.44 -1.40 5.13
CA ALA A 61 1.17 -1.12 5.79
C ALA A 61 0.25 -2.35 5.74
N ILE A 62 -0.26 -2.78 6.89
CA ILE A 62 -1.14 -3.95 7.02
C ILE A 62 -2.53 -3.50 7.48
N GLY A 63 -3.52 -3.77 6.63
CA GLY A 63 -4.93 -3.44 6.84
C GLY A 63 -5.59 -4.19 7.99
N ALA A 64 -6.78 -3.75 8.36
CA ALA A 64 -7.52 -4.24 9.52
C ALA A 64 -7.94 -5.69 9.34
N ASN A 65 -7.96 -6.46 10.43
CA ASN A 65 -8.35 -7.88 10.45
C ASN A 65 -7.56 -8.78 9.49
N THR A 66 -6.38 -8.35 9.05
CA THR A 66 -5.50 -9.14 8.20
C THR A 66 -4.69 -10.12 9.05
N VAL A 67 -4.56 -11.35 8.57
CA VAL A 67 -3.79 -12.41 9.23
C VAL A 67 -2.55 -12.72 8.40
N ILE A 68 -1.38 -12.65 9.04
CA ILE A 68 -0.10 -13.04 8.46
C ILE A 68 0.43 -14.24 9.24
N GLU A 69 0.46 -15.39 8.58
CA GLU A 69 0.85 -16.66 9.18
C GLU A 69 2.36 -16.81 9.37
N ALA A 70 2.75 -17.87 10.08
CA ALA A 70 4.13 -18.12 10.49
C ALA A 70 5.12 -18.09 9.31
N GLY A 71 6.31 -17.55 9.56
CA GLY A 71 7.41 -17.54 8.58
C GLY A 71 7.21 -16.66 7.34
N ALA A 72 6.06 -16.00 7.18
CA ALA A 72 5.82 -15.09 6.07
C ALA A 72 6.77 -13.88 6.12
N ARG A 73 7.17 -13.37 4.95
CA ARG A 73 8.09 -12.23 4.79
C ARG A 73 7.45 -11.18 3.90
N ILE A 74 7.19 -10.01 4.46
CA ILE A 74 6.51 -8.90 3.80
C ILE A 74 7.46 -7.71 3.80
N ASN A 75 7.78 -7.19 2.62
CA ASN A 75 8.73 -6.10 2.48
C ASN A 75 8.20 -5.04 1.51
N ASP A 76 8.11 -3.80 1.98
CA ASP A 76 7.62 -2.67 1.18
C ASP A 76 6.29 -3.01 0.48
N CYS A 77 5.29 -3.42 1.26
CA CYS A 77 3.99 -3.84 0.77
C CYS A 77 2.86 -2.99 1.33
N ILE A 78 1.80 -2.86 0.53
CA ILE A 78 0.50 -2.35 0.98
C ILE A 78 -0.46 -3.52 1.00
N ILE A 79 -0.88 -3.93 2.19
CA ILE A 79 -1.82 -5.04 2.38
C ILE A 79 -3.15 -4.45 2.85
N GLY A 80 -4.22 -4.68 2.09
CA GLY A 80 -5.57 -4.23 2.44
C GLY A 80 -6.17 -4.98 3.63
N ASP A 81 -7.38 -4.59 3.99
CA ASP A 81 -8.14 -5.19 5.09
C ASP A 81 -8.63 -6.60 4.75
N ASN A 82 -8.78 -7.43 5.79
CA ASN A 82 -9.32 -8.79 5.70
C ASN A 82 -8.53 -9.69 4.74
N VAL A 83 -7.22 -9.47 4.62
CA VAL A 83 -6.33 -10.31 3.82
C VAL A 83 -5.88 -11.50 4.66
N SER A 84 -5.69 -12.66 4.04
CA SER A 84 -5.04 -13.81 4.67
C SER A 84 -3.76 -14.13 3.91
N ILE A 85 -2.62 -14.09 4.60
CA ILE A 85 -1.32 -14.44 4.04
C ILE A 85 -0.85 -15.74 4.66
N GLY A 86 -0.80 -16.79 3.84
CA GLY A 86 -0.44 -18.13 4.26
C GLY A 86 1.02 -18.29 4.70
N GLU A 87 1.27 -19.35 5.46
CA GLU A 87 2.58 -19.69 6.02
C GLU A 87 3.72 -19.60 4.99
N GLY A 88 4.82 -18.94 5.36
CA GLY A 88 6.03 -18.87 4.56
C GLY A 88 5.94 -18.06 3.26
N ALA A 89 4.82 -17.38 2.98
CA ALA A 89 4.69 -16.53 1.80
C ALA A 89 5.70 -15.37 1.82
N LYS A 90 6.21 -14.98 0.66
CA LYS A 90 7.19 -13.89 0.49
C LYS A 90 6.66 -12.87 -0.50
N LEU A 91 6.32 -11.69 -0.01
CA LEU A 91 5.81 -10.58 -0.81
C LEU A 91 6.77 -9.40 -0.69
N SER A 92 7.22 -8.89 -1.83
CA SER A 92 8.04 -7.68 -1.91
C SER A 92 7.40 -6.71 -2.89
N HIS A 93 7.31 -5.42 -2.59
CA HIS A 93 6.82 -4.42 -3.55
C HIS A 93 5.41 -4.75 -4.09
N CYS A 94 4.55 -5.31 -3.23
CA CYS A 94 3.21 -5.78 -3.62
C CYS A 94 2.10 -4.91 -3.04
N PHE A 95 1.04 -4.71 -3.82
CA PHE A 95 -0.25 -4.24 -3.30
C PHE A 95 -1.23 -5.41 -3.30
N VAL A 96 -1.58 -5.91 -2.13
CA VAL A 96 -2.64 -6.91 -1.94
C VAL A 96 -3.96 -6.22 -1.59
N ALA A 97 -4.96 -6.31 -2.46
CA ALA A 97 -6.28 -5.72 -2.27
C ALA A 97 -7.05 -6.40 -1.12
N HIS A 98 -8.06 -5.70 -0.60
CA HIS A 98 -8.92 -6.19 0.47
C HIS A 98 -9.51 -7.58 0.19
N GLY A 99 -9.65 -8.42 1.21
CA GLY A 99 -10.29 -9.73 1.11
C GLY A 99 -9.50 -10.77 0.30
N THR A 100 -8.27 -10.46 -0.13
CA THR A 100 -7.43 -11.38 -0.90
C THR A 100 -6.86 -12.47 -0.01
N LYS A 101 -6.77 -13.69 -0.55
CA LYS A 101 -6.11 -14.82 0.11
C LYS A 101 -4.85 -15.19 -0.66
N ILE A 102 -3.71 -15.13 0.02
CA ILE A 102 -2.41 -15.54 -0.50
C ILE A 102 -2.11 -16.92 0.06
N ALA A 103 -1.88 -17.90 -0.81
CA ALA A 103 -1.58 -19.27 -0.40
C ALA A 103 -0.20 -19.37 0.28
N ALA A 104 -0.01 -20.41 1.09
CA ALA A 104 1.26 -20.70 1.73
C ALA A 104 2.41 -20.82 0.69
N ALA A 105 3.60 -20.39 1.08
CA ALA A 105 4.82 -20.37 0.26
C ALA A 105 4.71 -19.60 -1.07
N THR A 106 3.67 -18.77 -1.26
CA THR A 106 3.56 -17.90 -2.43
C THR A 106 4.69 -16.88 -2.45
N GLU A 107 5.41 -16.77 -3.56
CA GLU A 107 6.43 -15.75 -3.78
C GLU A 107 5.98 -14.78 -4.88
N LYS A 108 5.91 -13.49 -4.56
CA LYS A 108 5.50 -12.44 -5.50
C LYS A 108 6.33 -11.18 -5.28
N GLU A 109 6.58 -10.50 -6.39
CA GLU A 109 7.31 -9.25 -6.41
C GLU A 109 6.68 -8.29 -7.41
N SER A 110 6.61 -7.00 -7.06
CA SER A 110 6.18 -5.92 -7.96
C SER A 110 4.85 -6.22 -8.65
N ILE A 111 3.84 -6.57 -7.87
CA ILE A 111 2.52 -6.97 -8.38
C ILE A 111 1.36 -6.45 -7.52
N TYR A 112 0.26 -6.12 -8.19
CA TYR A 112 -1.06 -5.93 -7.59
C TYR A 112 -1.80 -7.27 -7.57
N LEU A 113 -2.34 -7.66 -6.42
CA LEU A 113 -3.04 -8.92 -6.19
C LEU A 113 -4.45 -8.64 -5.66
N SER A 114 -5.45 -9.30 -6.24
CA SER A 114 -6.85 -9.23 -5.81
C SER A 114 -7.54 -10.56 -6.07
N PRO A 115 -8.76 -10.80 -5.55
CA PRO A 115 -9.48 -12.06 -5.82
C PRO A 115 -9.76 -12.32 -7.30
N SER A 116 -9.72 -11.27 -8.15
CA SER A 116 -10.06 -11.35 -9.57
C SER A 116 -8.91 -11.03 -10.52
N ALA A 117 -7.76 -10.60 -10.01
CA ALA A 117 -6.68 -10.11 -10.87
C ALA A 117 -5.31 -10.18 -10.18
N GLU A 118 -4.30 -10.48 -10.99
CA GLU A 118 -2.89 -10.30 -10.66
C GLU A 118 -2.24 -9.46 -11.78
N ILE A 119 -1.76 -8.26 -11.45
CA ILE A 119 -1.31 -7.27 -12.45
C ILE A 119 0.06 -6.74 -12.05
N PRO A 120 1.11 -6.88 -12.89
CA PRO A 120 2.42 -6.30 -12.60
C PRO A 120 2.34 -4.80 -12.35
N ILE A 121 3.14 -4.30 -11.41
CA ILE A 121 3.30 -2.86 -11.17
C ILE A 121 4.74 -2.43 -11.47
N THR A 122 4.88 -1.20 -11.93
CA THR A 122 6.18 -0.55 -12.10
C THR A 122 6.33 0.49 -11.00
N LEU A 123 7.34 0.32 -10.15
CA LEU A 123 7.72 1.23 -9.07
C LEU A 123 8.88 2.15 -9.49
#